data_AF-A0A2H0LMQ2-F1
#
_entry.id   AF-A0A2H0LMQ2-F1
#
_cell.length_a   1.000
_cell.length_b   1.000
_cell.length_c   1.000
_cell.angle_alpha   90.00
_cell.angle_beta   90.00
_cell.angle_gamma   90.00
#
_symmetry.space_group_name_H-M   'P 1'
#
loop_
_entity.id
_entity.type
_entity.pdbx_description
1 polymer ?
#
loop_
_entity_poly.entity_id
_entity_poly.type
_entity_poly.pdbx_seq_one_letter_code
_entity_poly.pdbx_strand_id
1 'polypeptide(L)'
;VARFVLDHRKFAAEFKAFRHRINTLGNKIYSPALLLDQRQALGDVGRLNSCGELKRANYKDVFFANLQRVKESLRVLEEFSKLSDPAIALGFKQLRYKVYEIEKKAFKKISALPDSG
;
A
#
# COMPACT_ATOMS: atom_id res chain seq x y z
N VAL A 1 -3.94 11.58 3.82
CA VAL A 1 -4.16 12.38 2.58
C VAL A 1 -5.62 12.33 2.10
N ALA A 2 -6.15 11.21 1.58
CA ALA A 2 -7.50 11.21 0.97
C ALA A 2 -8.65 11.69 1.90
N ARG A 3 -8.62 11.31 3.19
CA ARG A 3 -9.64 11.71 4.17
C ARG A 3 -9.39 13.08 4.79
N PHE A 4 -8.14 13.38 5.14
CA PHE A 4 -7.81 14.54 5.98
C PHE A 4 -7.31 15.75 5.19
N VAL A 5 -6.68 15.54 4.03
CA VAL A 5 -6.14 16.62 3.18
C VAL A 5 -7.09 16.93 2.03
N LEU A 6 -7.55 15.87 1.34
CA LEU A 6 -8.45 16.03 0.19
C LEU A 6 -9.94 16.09 0.58
N ASP A 7 -10.29 15.78 1.83
CA ASP A 7 -11.67 15.53 2.30
C ASP A 7 -12.54 14.74 1.30
N HIS A 8 -11.94 13.76 0.62
CA HIS A 8 -12.54 13.10 -0.52
C HIS A 8 -13.13 11.74 -0.13
N ARG A 9 -14.41 11.74 0.29
CA ARG A 9 -15.13 10.56 0.81
C ARG A 9 -15.03 9.33 -0.10
N LYS A 10 -15.19 9.50 -1.41
CA LYS A 10 -15.13 8.39 -2.38
C LYS A 10 -13.75 7.72 -2.39
N PHE A 11 -12.66 8.50 -2.35
CA PHE A 11 -11.31 7.93 -2.32
C PHE A 11 -11.02 7.24 -0.99
N ALA A 12 -11.42 7.85 0.13
CA ALA A 12 -11.27 7.21 1.43
C ALA A 12 -12.02 5.85 1.49
N ALA A 13 -13.22 5.78 0.91
CA ALA A 13 -13.98 4.54 0.81
C ALA A 13 -13.32 3.50 -0.11
N GLU A 14 -12.83 3.92 -1.29
CA GLU A 14 -12.09 3.04 -2.21
C GLU A 14 -10.84 2.45 -1.56
N PHE A 15 -10.03 3.26 -0.85
CA PHE A 15 -8.86 2.77 -0.11
C PHE A 15 -9.25 1.83 1.02
N LYS A 16 -10.36 2.09 1.72
CA LYS A 16 -10.88 1.19 2.77
C LYS A 16 -11.26 -0.17 2.17
N ALA A 17 -12.01 -0.17 1.06
CA ALA A 17 -12.40 -1.40 0.36
C ALA A 17 -11.17 -2.16 -0.15
N PHE A 18 -10.18 -1.45 -0.67
CA PHE A 18 -8.92 -2.02 -1.12
C PHE A 18 -8.17 -2.73 0.02
N ARG A 19 -8.05 -2.08 1.19
CA ARG A 19 -7.47 -2.68 2.40
C ARG A 19 -8.20 -3.95 2.83
N HIS A 20 -9.53 -3.93 2.82
CA HIS A 20 -10.30 -5.14 3.14
C HIS A 20 -10.00 -6.28 2.18
N ARG A 21 -9.91 -6.00 0.87
CA ARG A 21 -9.61 -7.03 -0.14
C ARG A 21 -8.20 -7.60 0.00
N ILE A 22 -7.21 -6.78 0.34
CA ILE A 22 -5.86 -7.26 0.69
C ILE A 22 -5.94 -8.23 1.86
N ASN A 23 -6.62 -7.85 2.95
CA ASN A 23 -6.76 -8.72 4.12
C ASN A 23 -7.48 -10.03 3.79
N THR A 24 -8.55 -9.99 2.99
CA THR A 24 -9.28 -11.19 2.59
C THR A 24 -8.40 -12.15 1.77
N LEU A 25 -7.57 -11.64 0.87
CA LEU A 25 -6.64 -12.48 0.10
C LEU A 25 -5.50 -12.99 0.99
N GLY A 26 -4.90 -12.13 1.80
CA GLY A 26 -3.80 -12.48 2.69
C GLY A 26 -4.20 -13.56 3.70
N ASN A 27 -5.38 -13.45 4.30
CA ASN A 27 -5.88 -14.41 5.29
C ASN A 27 -6.17 -15.81 4.71
N LYS A 28 -6.21 -15.97 3.38
CA LYS A 28 -6.30 -17.29 2.75
C LYS A 28 -4.97 -18.03 2.71
N ILE A 29 -3.86 -17.31 2.83
CA ILE A 29 -2.50 -17.87 2.80
C ILE A 29 -1.88 -17.84 4.20
N TYR A 30 -2.04 -16.73 4.91
CA TYR A 30 -1.33 -16.46 6.15
C TYR A 30 -2.32 -16.35 7.31
N SER A 31 -2.07 -17.10 8.39
CA SER A 31 -2.82 -16.94 9.64
C SER A 31 -2.19 -15.85 10.51
N PRO A 32 -2.97 -15.13 11.35
CA PRO A 32 -2.42 -14.15 12.26
C PRO A 32 -1.36 -14.72 13.22
N ALA A 33 -1.54 -15.96 13.69
CA ALA A 33 -0.60 -16.63 14.58
C ALA A 33 0.75 -16.89 13.89
N LEU A 34 0.72 -17.39 12.64
CA LEU A 34 1.94 -17.60 11.84
C LEU A 34 2.67 -16.28 11.59
N LEU A 35 1.94 -15.21 11.25
CA LEU A 35 2.54 -13.89 11.01
C LEU A 35 3.18 -13.28 12.27
N LEU A 36 2.66 -13.59 13.46
CA LEU A 36 3.24 -13.15 14.72
C LEU A 36 4.49 -13.94 15.07
N ASP A 37 4.45 -15.26 14.91
CA ASP A 37 5.58 -16.15 15.15
C ASP A 37 6.80 -15.79 14.28
N GLN A 38 6.56 -15.44 13.01
CA GLN A 38 7.60 -15.07 12.06
C GLN A 38 8.06 -13.60 12.18
N ARG A 39 7.51 -12.81 13.09
CA ARG A 39 7.84 -11.39 13.23
C ARG A 39 9.10 -11.19 14.08
N GLN A 40 10.23 -10.93 13.42
CA GLN A 40 11.50 -10.62 14.09
C GLN A 40 11.94 -9.17 13.90
N ALA A 41 11.23 -8.22 14.52
CA ALA A 41 11.46 -6.79 14.31
C ALA A 41 12.87 -6.29 14.70
N LEU A 42 13.51 -6.90 15.70
CA LEU A 42 14.85 -6.51 16.15
C LEU A 42 15.96 -6.98 15.21
N GLY A 43 15.78 -8.14 14.57
CA GLY A 43 16.71 -8.73 13.61
C GLY A 43 16.40 -8.39 12.15
N ASP A 44 15.35 -7.60 11.89
CA ASP A 44 14.94 -7.23 10.55
C ASP A 44 16.01 -6.36 9.88
N VAL A 45 16.55 -6.84 8.76
CA VAL A 45 17.57 -6.14 7.97
C VAL A 45 17.07 -4.79 7.44
N GLY A 46 15.75 -4.63 7.29
CA GLY A 46 15.08 -3.39 6.92
C GLY A 46 14.81 -2.43 8.08
N ARG A 47 15.21 -2.77 9.32
CA ARG A 47 15.03 -1.91 10.51
C ARG A 47 15.78 -0.58 10.41
N LEU A 48 16.88 -0.54 9.67
CA LEU A 48 17.64 0.69 9.47
C LEU A 48 16.85 1.63 8.56
N ASN A 49 16.39 2.74 9.13
CA ASN A 49 15.71 3.78 8.37
C ASN A 49 16.69 4.35 7.33
N SER A 50 16.31 4.32 6.07
CA SER A 50 16.96 5.13 5.04
C SER A 50 16.75 6.60 5.38
N CYS A 51 17.80 7.43 5.43
CA CYS A 51 17.71 8.88 5.73
C CYS A 51 16.64 9.64 4.92
N GLY A 52 16.24 9.13 3.75
CA GLY A 52 15.17 9.68 2.91
C GLY A 52 13.74 9.41 3.41
N GLU A 53 13.50 8.43 4.28
CA GLU A 53 12.14 8.13 4.77
C GLU A 53 11.58 9.20 5.71
N LEU A 54 12.46 9.90 6.43
CA LEU A 54 12.14 10.95 7.38
C LEU A 54 11.90 12.31 6.73
N LYS A 55 12.25 12.48 5.44
CA LYS A 55 12.08 13.75 4.72
C LYS A 55 10.87 13.67 3.79
N ARG A 56 9.90 14.55 4.01
CA ARG A 56 8.73 14.77 3.15
C ARG A 56 8.61 16.26 2.90
N ALA A 57 8.62 16.70 1.64
CA ALA A 57 8.57 18.13 1.37
C ALA A 57 7.14 18.67 1.43
N ASN A 58 6.14 17.87 1.03
CA ASN A 58 4.74 18.30 1.02
C ASN A 58 3.74 17.11 1.02
N TYR A 59 2.44 17.42 1.00
CA TYR A 59 1.37 16.41 0.95
C TYR A 59 1.38 15.54 -0.31
N LYS A 60 1.85 16.05 -1.45
CA LYS A 60 1.97 15.30 -2.71
C LYS A 60 3.01 14.19 -2.55
N ASP A 61 4.17 14.51 -1.98
CA ASP A 61 5.23 13.54 -1.71
C ASP A 61 4.76 12.43 -0.77
N VAL A 62 4.04 12.79 0.30
CA VAL A 62 3.46 11.83 1.23
C VAL A 62 2.47 10.91 0.52
N PHE A 63 1.63 11.47 -0.36
CA PHE A 63 0.66 10.68 -1.13
C PHE A 63 1.34 9.68 -2.06
N PHE A 64 2.25 10.16 -2.93
CA PHE A 64 2.91 9.31 -3.92
C PHE A 64 3.79 8.26 -3.26
N ALA A 65 4.53 8.61 -2.21
CA ALA A 65 5.35 7.62 -1.51
C ALA A 65 4.51 6.54 -0.81
N ASN A 66 3.35 6.88 -0.24
CA ASN A 66 2.44 5.88 0.31
C ASN A 66 1.91 4.95 -0.78
N LEU A 67 1.58 5.48 -1.96
CA LEU A 67 1.17 4.65 -3.10
C LEU A 67 2.30 3.73 -3.58
N GLN A 68 3.54 4.23 -3.64
CA GLN A 68 4.71 3.38 -3.97
C GLN A 68 4.89 2.24 -2.97
N ARG A 69 4.81 2.52 -1.66
CA ARG A 69 4.89 1.47 -0.64
C ARG A 69 3.78 0.42 -0.78
N VAL A 70 2.56 0.83 -1.10
CA VAL A 70 1.45 -0.11 -1.36
C VAL A 70 1.76 -0.96 -2.60
N LYS A 71 2.26 -0.37 -3.69
CA LYS A 71 2.62 -1.10 -4.90
C LYS A 71 3.72 -2.14 -4.65
N GLU A 72 4.77 -1.77 -3.94
CA GLU A 72 5.85 -2.70 -3.57
C GLU A 72 5.35 -3.80 -2.63
N SER A 73 4.54 -3.45 -1.62
CA SER A 73 3.94 -4.44 -0.71
C SER A 73 3.08 -5.46 -1.47
N LEU A 74 2.28 -5.01 -2.43
CA LEU A 74 1.47 -5.89 -3.27
C LEU A 74 2.32 -6.74 -4.21
N ARG A 75 3.43 -6.21 -4.72
CA ARG A 75 4.37 -6.98 -5.54
C ARG A 75 5.02 -8.10 -4.73
N VAL A 76 5.45 -7.81 -3.51
CA VAL A 76 5.97 -8.82 -2.57
C VAL A 76 4.90 -9.89 -2.33
N LEU A 77 3.68 -9.50 -1.95
CA LEU A 77 2.58 -10.46 -1.74
C LEU A 77 2.26 -11.27 -3.01
N GLU A 78 2.27 -10.66 -4.20
CA GLU A 78 2.09 -11.33 -5.49
C GLU A 78 3.16 -12.41 -5.70
N GLU A 79 4.44 -12.07 -5.59
CA GLU A 79 5.55 -12.99 -5.82
C GLU A 79 5.56 -14.16 -4.83
N PHE A 80 5.43 -13.88 -3.52
CA PHE A 80 5.40 -14.94 -2.50
C PHE A 80 4.17 -15.84 -2.62
N SER A 81 3.01 -15.30 -3.01
CA SER A 81 1.81 -16.11 -3.20
C SER A 81 1.91 -17.09 -4.37
N LYS A 82 2.79 -16.85 -5.37
CA LYS A 82 3.00 -17.81 -6.47
C LYS A 82 3.51 -19.16 -5.98
N LEU A 83 4.22 -19.19 -4.86
CA LEU A 83 4.72 -20.42 -4.23
C LEU A 83 3.61 -21.23 -3.55
N SER A 84 2.48 -20.60 -3.21
CA SER A 84 1.39 -21.23 -2.46
C SER A 84 0.13 -21.42 -3.31
N ASP A 85 -0.38 -20.37 -3.94
CA ASP A 85 -1.62 -20.38 -4.72
C ASP A 85 -1.55 -19.34 -5.87
N PRO A 86 -1.44 -19.81 -7.14
CA PRO A 86 -1.42 -18.94 -8.31
C PRO A 86 -2.66 -18.04 -8.47
N ALA A 87 -3.84 -18.48 -8.02
CA ALA A 87 -5.06 -17.68 -8.10
C ALA A 87 -5.01 -16.50 -7.11
N ILE A 88 -4.42 -16.69 -5.93
CA ILE A 88 -4.22 -15.60 -4.98
C ILE A 88 -3.13 -14.64 -5.46
N ALA A 89 -2.05 -15.15 -6.06
CA ALA A 89 -1.05 -14.32 -6.72
C ALA A 89 -1.66 -13.43 -7.81
N LEU A 90 -2.56 -13.99 -8.64
CA LEU A 90 -3.31 -13.21 -9.62
C LEU A 90 -4.21 -12.16 -8.96
N GLY A 91 -4.79 -12.46 -7.80
CA GLY A 91 -5.54 -11.50 -7.00
C GLY A 91 -4.70 -10.29 -6.56
N PHE A 92 -3.49 -10.53 -6.04
CA PHE A 92 -2.56 -9.45 -5.67
C PHE A 92 -2.07 -8.65 -6.89
N LYS A 93 -1.83 -9.32 -8.02
CA LYS A 93 -1.54 -8.66 -9.30
C LYS A 93 -2.67 -7.70 -9.68
N GLN A 94 -3.92 -8.17 -9.71
CA GLN A 94 -5.08 -7.33 -10.04
C GLN A 94 -5.20 -6.12 -9.09
N LEU A 95 -4.96 -6.33 -7.79
CA LEU A 95 -4.94 -5.25 -6.81
C LEU A 95 -3.85 -4.23 -7.13
N ARG A 96 -2.63 -4.66 -7.46
CA ARG A 96 -1.52 -3.77 -7.84
C ARG A 96 -1.87 -2.91 -9.06
N TYR A 97 -2.49 -3.48 -10.08
CA TYR A 97 -2.97 -2.72 -11.24
C TYR A 97 -4.08 -1.72 -10.89
N LYS A 98 -4.98 -2.08 -9.97
CA LYS A 98 -6.00 -1.15 -9.48
C LYS A 98 -5.38 0.04 -8.72
N VAL A 99 -4.23 -0.13 -8.07
CA VAL A 99 -3.50 0.99 -7.46
C VAL A 99 -2.99 1.96 -8.52
N TYR A 100 -2.49 1.47 -9.67
CA TYR A 100 -2.10 2.35 -10.79
C TYR A 100 -3.28 3.20 -11.28
N GLU A 101 -4.46 2.60 -11.38
CA GLU A 101 -5.67 3.33 -11.78
C GLU A 101 -6.09 4.36 -10.74
N ILE A 102 -6.02 4.03 -9.44
CA ILE A 102 -6.30 4.97 -8.36
C ILE A 102 -5.29 6.12 -8.37
N GLU A 103 -4.01 5.83 -8.55
CA GLU A 103 -2.94 6.82 -8.66
C GLU A 103 -3.20 7.79 -9.81
N LYS A 104 -3.54 7.28 -11.00
CA LYS A 104 -3.88 8.10 -12.17
C LYS A 104 -5.10 8.99 -11.92
N LYS A 105 -6.16 8.45 -11.31
CA LYS A 105 -7.37 9.21 -10.95
C LYS A 105 -7.11 10.27 -9.90
N ALA A 106 -6.26 9.96 -8.91
CA ALA A 106 -5.92 10.86 -7.83
C ALA A 106 -4.94 11.95 -8.26
N PHE A 107 -4.12 11.71 -9.28
CA PHE A 107 -3.10 12.66 -9.77
C PHE A 107 -3.66 14.06 -9.97
N LYS A 108 -4.77 14.20 -10.72
CA LYS A 108 -5.38 15.53 -10.97
C LYS A 108 -5.76 16.26 -9.68
N LYS A 109 -6.25 15.54 -8.67
CA LYS A 109 -6.68 16.13 -7.39
C LYS A 109 -5.50 16.46 -6.49
N ILE A 110 -4.46 15.63 -6.49
CA ILE A 110 -3.26 15.83 -5.69
C ILE A 110 -2.38 16.93 -6.28
N SER A 111 -2.23 16.98 -7.60
CA SER A 111 -1.44 18.02 -8.27
C SER A 111 -2.05 19.43 -8.11
N ALA A 112 -3.36 19.51 -7.90
CA ALA A 112 -4.07 20.77 -7.61
C ALA A 112 -3.89 21.27 -6.17
N LEU A 113 -3.27 20.50 -5.27
CA LEU A 113 -2.93 20.99 -3.93
C LEU A 113 -1.79 22.01 -4.02
N PRO A 114 -1.79 23.05 -3.17
CA PRO A 114 -0.64 23.92 -3.02
C PRO A 114 0.58 23.11 -2.54
N ASP A 115 1.77 23.59 -2.87
CA ASP A 115 3.03 22.93 -2.49
C ASP A 115 3.38 23.08 -1.01
N SER A 116 2.64 23.92 -0.28
CA SER A 116 2.75 24.09 1.16
C SER A 116 1.85 23.10 1.92
N GLY A 117 2.46 22.35 2.84
CA GLY A 117 1.78 21.52 3.83
C GLY A 117 2.33 21.73 5.23
#